data_AF-A0A956RHZ3-F1
#
_entry.id   AF-A0A956RHZ3-F1
#
_cell.length_a   1.000
_cell.length_b   1.000
_cell.length_c   1.000
_cell.angle_alpha   90.00
_cell.angle_beta   90.00
_cell.angle_gamma   90.00
#
_symmetry.space_group_name_H-M   'P 1'
#
loop_
_entity.id
_entity.type
_entity.pdbx_description
1 polymer ?
#
loop_
_entity_poly.entity_id
_entity_poly.type
_entity_poly.pdbx_seq_one_letter_code
_entity_poly.pdbx_strand_id
1 'polypeptide(L)'
;MSALLSLWLASATGTVTGTIREGGAPLDEPLVRTWCPTYKSTPADPATGRFELTLPVGECSLVGITNTGFRYVTVEVVEGEAVELELEMVPRYLPGPTSWSPLGLSLTSELQWPAGDDVGVAFLNLNLASSERLRVYGLDLGVVNRVRGGGYGVQAGVVVHACEWTGLQTGVVTKSLDPAEDRNEPTCGFGVTGVQLALAHAESDLVRGVQLAGFVAEDFNVVGVQLAGVVGRSEGGLDGVQAAGVVAWSEWPRGLQVGGVVSVANWRLAGVQLSGVANVALQHPANGAQISSTFNYARCVRGLQVGLINVAERAAGVQLGLINIVGRRVMPVLNVGTQRCAW
;
A
#
# COMPACT_ATOMS: atom_id res chain seq x y z
N MET A 1 -13.38 -50.49 3.86
CA MET A 1 -12.89 -50.37 5.25
C MET A 1 -11.40 -50.71 5.17
N SER A 2 -10.47 -49.75 5.23
CA SER A 2 -10.23 -48.91 6.40
C SER A 2 -9.66 -47.52 6.07
N ALA A 3 -10.13 -46.56 6.86
CA ALA A 3 -9.71 -45.18 7.11
C ALA A 3 -8.25 -44.84 6.75
N LEU A 4 -8.01 -43.76 5.99
CA LEU A 4 -7.85 -42.37 6.49
C LEU A 4 -6.71 -42.25 7.51
N LEU A 5 -5.53 -41.84 7.04
CA LEU A 5 -4.65 -40.97 7.83
C LEU A 5 -4.11 -39.87 6.91
N SER A 6 -4.88 -38.80 6.87
CA SER A 6 -4.47 -37.49 6.39
C SER A 6 -3.35 -36.95 7.28
N LEU A 7 -2.09 -37.06 6.83
CA LEU A 7 -1.06 -36.16 7.36
C LEU A 7 -1.31 -34.78 6.79
N TRP A 8 -1.83 -33.92 7.65
CA TRP A 8 -1.70 -32.48 7.55
C TRP A 8 -0.22 -32.15 7.38
N LEU A 9 0.18 -31.64 6.21
CA LEU A 9 1.32 -30.74 6.15
C LEU A 9 0.91 -29.53 6.99
N ALA A 10 1.31 -29.52 8.26
CA ALA A 10 1.43 -28.27 9.00
C ALA A 10 2.28 -27.37 8.09
N SER A 11 1.76 -26.21 7.70
CA SER A 11 2.61 -25.20 7.11
C SER A 11 3.66 -24.90 8.16
N ALA A 12 4.91 -25.28 7.92
CA ALA A 12 6.03 -24.95 8.79
C ALA A 12 5.99 -23.44 9.04
N THR A 13 5.96 -23.04 10.30
CA THR A 13 5.94 -21.64 10.72
C THR A 13 7.09 -21.37 11.66
N GLY A 14 7.76 -20.24 11.48
CA GLY A 14 8.69 -19.67 12.44
C GLY A 14 8.03 -18.54 13.23
N THR A 15 8.58 -18.24 14.40
CA THR A 15 8.15 -17.08 15.18
C THR A 15 9.18 -15.97 14.99
N VAL A 16 8.74 -14.82 14.51
CA VAL A 16 9.55 -13.61 14.47
C VAL A 16 9.08 -12.71 15.59
N THR A 17 9.97 -12.47 16.54
CA THR A 17 9.78 -11.48 17.60
C THR A 17 10.67 -10.29 17.32
N GLY A 18 10.28 -9.11 17.75
CA GLY A 18 11.17 -7.98 17.63
C GLY A 18 10.72 -6.79 18.43
N THR A 19 11.60 -5.81 18.50
CA THR A 19 11.27 -4.49 19.03
C THR A 19 11.44 -3.46 17.93
N ILE A 20 10.40 -2.69 17.69
CA ILE A 20 10.52 -1.41 17.01
C ILE A 20 10.96 -0.39 18.04
N ARG A 21 11.98 0.42 17.73
CA ARG A 21 12.45 1.51 18.60
C ARG A 21 12.62 2.78 17.80
N GLU A 22 12.28 3.90 18.43
CA GLU A 22 12.42 5.22 17.87
C GLU A 22 12.98 6.20 18.90
N GLY A 23 14.15 6.80 18.63
CA GLY A 23 14.61 8.09 19.16
C GLY A 23 14.40 8.47 20.64
N GLY A 24 14.03 7.54 21.53
CA GLY A 24 13.60 7.81 22.91
C GLY A 24 12.16 8.36 23.07
N ALA A 25 11.35 8.42 22.02
CA ALA A 25 9.96 8.88 22.07
C ALA A 25 8.95 7.72 22.23
N PRO A 26 7.75 7.94 22.81
CA PRO A 26 6.70 6.93 22.85
C PRO A 26 6.24 6.56 21.43
N LEU A 27 6.10 5.27 21.15
CA LEU A 27 5.63 4.79 19.85
C LEU A 27 4.11 4.93 19.79
N ASP A 28 3.61 5.81 18.92
CA ASP A 28 2.17 6.03 18.74
C ASP A 28 1.63 5.08 17.66
N GLU A 29 0.81 4.11 18.06
CA GLU A 29 0.26 3.03 17.23
C GLU A 29 1.28 2.34 16.29
N PRO A 30 2.42 1.82 16.81
CA PRO A 30 3.42 1.14 15.99
C PRO A 30 2.82 -0.10 15.32
N LEU A 31 3.03 -0.24 14.02
CA LEU A 31 2.50 -1.32 13.20
C LEU A 31 3.64 -2.07 12.54
N VAL A 32 3.62 -3.39 12.65
CA VAL A 32 4.51 -4.25 11.84
C VAL A 32 3.69 -4.90 10.76
N ARG A 33 4.07 -4.66 9.51
CA ARG A 33 3.53 -5.36 8.36
C ARG A 33 4.54 -6.35 7.85
N THR A 34 4.07 -7.51 7.41
CA THR A 34 4.94 -8.51 6.81
C THR A 34 4.46 -8.90 5.44
N TRP A 35 5.41 -9.02 4.52
CA TRP A 35 5.29 -9.62 3.21
C TRP A 35 5.92 -11.00 3.28
N CYS A 36 5.09 -11.97 3.60
CA CYS A 36 5.35 -13.39 3.39
C CYS A 36 4.29 -13.89 2.38
N PRO A 37 4.28 -15.19 2.01
CA PRO A 37 3.14 -15.80 1.29
C PRO A 37 1.75 -15.46 1.89
N THR A 38 1.71 -15.09 3.17
CA THR A 38 0.59 -14.45 3.86
C THR A 38 0.99 -13.14 4.51
N TYR A 39 0.31 -12.03 4.19
CA TYR A 39 0.56 -10.80 4.94
C TYR A 39 0.05 -10.85 6.37
N LYS A 40 0.96 -10.52 7.27
CA LYS A 40 0.77 -10.12 8.67
C LYS A 40 0.51 -8.62 8.82
N SER A 41 -0.46 -8.18 9.61
CA SER A 41 -0.36 -6.87 10.26
C SER A 41 -0.64 -7.06 11.74
N THR A 42 0.33 -6.69 12.58
CA THR A 42 0.20 -6.79 14.03
C THR A 42 0.61 -5.46 14.65
N PRO A 43 -0.23 -4.85 15.51
CA PRO A 43 0.19 -3.71 16.30
C PRO A 43 1.29 -4.16 17.28
N ALA A 44 2.35 -3.37 17.39
CA ALA A 44 3.34 -3.55 18.43
C ALA A 44 2.86 -2.88 19.73
N ASP A 45 3.38 -3.34 20.86
CA ASP A 45 3.11 -2.74 22.17
C ASP A 45 3.61 -1.27 22.18
N PRO A 46 2.75 -0.26 22.41
CA PRO A 46 3.15 1.15 22.42
C PRO A 46 4.19 1.50 23.50
N ALA A 47 4.23 0.76 24.61
CA ALA A 47 5.12 1.02 25.73
C ALA A 47 6.50 0.37 25.55
N THR A 48 6.57 -0.77 24.85
CA THR A 48 7.80 -1.56 24.73
C THR A 48 8.30 -1.72 23.29
N GLY A 49 7.50 -1.35 22.29
CA GLY A 49 7.75 -1.56 20.88
C GLY A 49 7.76 -3.02 20.45
N ARG A 50 7.39 -3.94 21.35
CA ARG A 50 7.46 -5.39 21.10
C ARG A 50 6.35 -5.86 20.18
N PHE A 51 6.72 -6.70 19.24
CA PHE A 51 5.81 -7.44 18.39
C PHE A 51 6.19 -8.91 18.32
N GLU A 52 5.18 -9.75 18.08
CA GLU A 52 5.35 -11.17 17.86
C GLU A 52 4.50 -11.60 16.66
N LEU A 53 5.12 -12.29 15.73
CA LEU A 53 4.55 -12.68 14.45
C LEU A 53 4.89 -14.14 14.15
N THR A 54 3.88 -14.99 14.06
CA THR A 54 4.06 -16.33 13.49
C THR A 54 3.97 -16.24 11.98
N LEU A 55 5.07 -16.47 11.27
CA LEU A 55 5.18 -16.33 9.81
C LEU A 55 5.46 -17.70 9.17
N PRO A 56 4.99 -17.95 7.94
CA PRO A 56 5.36 -19.16 7.21
C PRO A 56 6.87 -19.16 6.92
N VAL A 57 7.49 -20.35 6.91
CA VAL A 57 8.91 -20.53 6.59
C VAL A 57 9.21 -20.05 5.17
N GLY A 58 10.32 -19.32 5.01
CA GLY A 58 10.75 -18.68 3.77
C GLY A 58 11.20 -17.23 3.96
N GLU A 59 11.60 -16.58 2.87
CA GLU A 59 11.93 -15.14 2.91
C GLU A 59 10.68 -14.30 3.12
N CYS A 60 10.76 -13.41 4.10
CA CYS A 60 9.71 -12.49 4.49
C CYS A 60 10.27 -11.07 4.55
N SER A 61 9.60 -10.11 3.92
CA SER A 61 9.92 -8.69 4.09
C SER A 61 9.09 -8.11 5.22
N LEU A 62 9.72 -7.58 6.26
CA LEU A 62 9.05 -6.87 7.34
C LEU A 62 9.18 -5.36 7.14
N VAL A 63 8.09 -4.66 7.44
CA VAL A 63 8.03 -3.20 7.47
C VAL A 63 7.57 -2.80 8.86
N GLY A 64 8.49 -2.23 9.65
CA GLY A 64 8.11 -1.49 10.84
C GLY A 64 7.57 -0.14 10.41
N ILE A 65 6.43 0.28 10.98
CA ILE A 65 5.76 1.55 10.71
C ILE A 65 5.47 2.19 12.06
N THR A 66 5.90 3.43 12.27
CA THR A 66 5.42 4.28 13.35
C THR A 66 4.65 5.47 12.82
N ASN A 67 4.31 6.41 13.69
CA ASN A 67 3.92 7.78 13.33
C ASN A 67 5.06 8.57 12.66
N THR A 68 6.30 8.08 12.72
CA THR A 68 7.54 8.84 12.46
C THR A 68 8.48 8.25 11.40
N GLY A 69 8.30 7.00 11.01
CA GLY A 69 9.02 6.46 9.87
C GLY A 69 8.67 5.00 9.61
N PHE A 70 9.12 4.51 8.46
CA PHE A 70 9.05 3.09 8.15
C PHE A 70 10.46 2.55 7.89
N ARG A 71 10.69 1.28 8.24
CA ARG A 71 11.95 0.58 7.96
C ARG A 71 11.66 -0.79 7.37
N TYR A 72 12.27 -1.06 6.21
CA TYR A 72 12.25 -2.37 5.56
C TYR A 72 13.38 -3.24 6.07
N VAL A 73 13.06 -4.49 6.43
CA VAL A 73 14.04 -5.53 6.71
C VAL A 73 13.56 -6.84 6.10
N THR A 74 14.38 -7.46 5.27
CA THR A 74 14.13 -8.82 4.78
C THR A 74 14.70 -9.81 5.79
N VAL A 75 13.89 -10.81 6.12
CA VAL A 75 14.21 -11.82 7.13
C VAL A 75 13.88 -13.20 6.59
N GLU A 76 14.83 -14.11 6.74
CA GLU A 76 14.64 -15.52 6.43
C GLU A 76 14.00 -16.20 7.64
N VAL A 77 12.77 -16.70 7.47
CA VAL A 77 12.02 -17.38 8.54
C VAL A 77 12.29 -18.87 8.45
N VAL A 78 12.94 -19.43 9.47
CA VAL A 78 13.29 -20.86 9.58
C VAL A 78 12.33 -21.58 10.54
N GLU A 79 12.05 -22.86 10.29
CA GLU A 79 11.11 -23.65 11.09
C GLU A 79 11.63 -23.85 12.52
N GLY A 80 10.81 -23.49 13.51
CA GLY A 80 11.15 -23.70 14.93
C GLY A 80 12.22 -22.75 15.49
N GLU A 81 12.72 -21.82 14.68
CA GLU A 81 13.63 -20.77 15.14
C GLU A 81 12.87 -19.48 15.47
N ALA A 82 13.30 -18.84 16.54
CA ALA A 82 12.86 -17.50 16.89
C ALA A 82 13.87 -16.49 16.32
N VAL A 83 13.43 -15.67 15.36
CA VAL A 83 14.26 -14.57 14.85
C VAL A 83 13.93 -13.33 15.67
N GLU A 84 14.93 -12.76 16.33
CA GLU A 84 14.81 -11.50 17.06
C GLU A 84 15.30 -10.33 16.20
N LEU A 85 14.44 -9.35 15.97
CA LEU A 85 14.74 -8.17 15.16
C LEU A 85 14.71 -6.91 16.01
N GLU A 86 15.73 -6.07 15.85
CA GLU A 86 15.72 -4.71 16.35
C GLU A 86 15.57 -3.73 15.18
N LEU A 87 14.35 -3.21 15.03
CA LEU A 87 14.04 -2.17 14.06
C LEU A 87 14.31 -0.82 14.73
N GLU A 88 15.58 -0.42 14.75
CA GLU A 88 15.94 0.96 15.07
C GLU A 88 15.51 1.82 13.90
N MET A 89 14.45 2.59 14.10
CA MET A 89 14.05 3.62 13.16
C MET A 89 14.97 4.79 13.46
N VAL A 90 15.86 5.08 12.52
CA VAL A 90 16.60 6.34 12.51
C VAL A 90 15.76 7.26 11.66
N PRO A 91 14.90 8.11 12.24
CA PRO A 91 14.33 9.17 11.46
C PRO A 91 15.49 10.12 11.22
N ARG A 92 16.05 10.15 10.01
CA ARG A 92 16.53 11.43 9.51
C ARG A 92 15.30 12.28 9.20
N TYR A 93 14.46 12.55 10.20
CA TYR A 93 13.47 13.59 10.07
C TYR A 93 14.22 14.87 9.85
N LEU A 94 13.78 15.62 8.85
CA LEU A 94 14.14 17.03 8.80
C LEU A 94 13.84 17.63 10.19
N PRO A 95 14.82 18.31 10.81
CA PRO A 95 14.62 18.92 12.11
C PRO A 95 13.36 19.79 12.09
N GLY A 96 12.66 19.86 13.22
CA GLY A 96 11.49 20.71 13.34
C GLY A 96 11.82 22.18 13.02
N PRO A 97 10.82 22.99 12.64
CA PRO A 97 11.07 24.39 12.31
C PRO A 97 11.72 25.14 13.47
N THR A 98 12.71 25.98 13.18
CA THR A 98 13.39 26.81 14.19
C THR A 98 12.47 27.92 14.71
N SER A 99 11.53 28.35 13.87
CA SER A 99 10.48 29.32 14.20
C SER A 99 9.25 29.13 13.32
N TRP A 100 8.17 29.80 13.70
CA TRP A 100 6.89 29.77 12.99
C TRP A 100 6.45 31.17 12.58
N SER A 101 6.00 31.32 11.33
CA SER A 101 5.30 32.51 10.85
C SER A 101 3.83 32.20 10.63
N PRO A 102 2.88 33.07 11.02
CA PRO A 102 1.44 32.88 10.77
C PRO A 102 1.03 33.11 9.31
N LEU A 103 1.97 33.55 8.46
CA LEU A 103 1.74 33.76 7.04
C LEU A 103 3.01 33.41 6.27
N GLY A 104 2.84 32.79 5.11
CA GLY A 104 3.89 32.59 4.12
C GLY A 104 3.48 33.21 2.80
N LEU A 105 4.37 33.97 2.18
CA LEU A 105 4.20 34.52 0.83
C LEU A 105 5.40 34.11 -0.01
N SER A 106 5.18 33.67 -1.23
CA SER A 106 6.26 33.29 -2.15
C SER A 106 5.92 33.65 -3.57
N LEU A 107 6.90 34.22 -4.28
CA LEU A 107 6.86 34.32 -5.73
C LEU A 107 7.60 33.11 -6.33
N THR A 108 8.80 32.84 -5.83
CA THR A 108 9.62 31.67 -6.16
C THR A 108 10.20 31.09 -4.86
N SER A 109 10.79 29.90 -4.93
CA SER A 109 11.49 29.30 -3.78
C SER A 109 12.66 30.16 -3.29
N GLU A 110 13.24 30.98 -4.17
CA GLU A 110 14.31 31.94 -3.85
C GLU A 110 13.75 33.24 -3.25
N LEU A 111 12.56 33.67 -3.69
CA LEU A 111 11.88 34.88 -3.23
C LEU A 111 10.65 34.51 -2.40
N GLN A 112 10.91 34.09 -1.16
CA GLN A 112 9.87 33.70 -0.20
C GLN A 112 10.04 34.40 1.16
N TRP A 113 8.90 34.67 1.79
CA TRP A 113 8.78 35.20 3.14
C TRP A 113 7.90 34.27 3.98
N PRO A 114 8.26 33.88 5.22
CA PRO A 114 9.54 34.14 5.85
C PRO A 114 10.70 33.56 5.02
N ALA A 115 11.83 34.26 5.05
CA ALA A 115 13.06 33.80 4.43
C ALA A 115 13.71 32.75 5.35
N GLY A 116 14.35 31.76 4.76
CA GLY A 116 14.91 30.63 5.49
C GLY A 116 14.17 29.33 5.18
N ASP A 117 14.96 28.29 5.10
CA ASP A 117 14.55 26.93 4.72
C ASP A 117 14.07 26.12 5.94
N ASP A 118 14.28 26.67 7.13
CA ASP A 118 14.03 26.09 8.45
C ASP A 118 12.83 26.73 9.17
N VAL A 119 12.15 27.69 8.54
CA VAL A 119 10.98 28.37 9.10
C VAL A 119 9.69 27.71 8.63
N GLY A 120 8.81 27.40 9.58
CA GLY A 120 7.49 26.83 9.33
C GLY A 120 6.45 27.91 9.10
N VAL A 121 5.40 27.59 8.33
CA VAL A 121 4.25 28.48 8.16
C VAL A 121 3.04 27.88 8.86
N ALA A 122 2.45 28.63 9.77
CA ALA A 122 1.16 28.34 10.38
C ALA A 122 0.07 29.18 9.68
N PHE A 123 -1.18 28.72 9.75
CA PHE A 123 -2.39 29.33 9.19
C PHE A 123 -2.49 29.43 7.66
N LEU A 124 -1.65 30.22 6.98
CA LEU A 124 -1.81 30.48 5.53
C LEU A 124 -0.47 30.66 4.80
N ASN A 125 -0.16 29.78 3.85
CA ASN A 125 0.90 29.94 2.87
C ASN A 125 0.28 30.21 1.49
N LEU A 126 0.70 31.31 0.86
CA LEU A 126 0.32 31.69 -0.49
C LEU A 126 1.55 31.71 -1.41
N ASN A 127 1.39 31.11 -2.57
CA ASN A 127 2.42 30.96 -3.58
C ASN A 127 1.88 31.39 -4.94
N LEU A 128 2.61 32.27 -5.63
CA LEU A 128 2.25 32.72 -6.97
C LEU A 128 2.90 31.90 -8.10
N ALA A 129 4.07 31.29 -7.88
CA ALA A 129 4.69 30.39 -8.87
C ALA A 129 5.31 29.14 -8.24
N SER A 130 6.25 29.28 -7.29
CA SER A 130 6.85 28.14 -6.60
C SER A 130 7.24 28.48 -5.17
N SER A 131 7.16 27.49 -4.27
CA SER A 131 7.52 27.64 -2.85
C SER A 131 8.17 26.38 -2.35
N GLU A 132 9.16 26.53 -1.47
CA GLU A 132 9.78 25.42 -0.77
C GLU A 132 9.74 25.67 0.73
N ARG A 133 8.90 24.92 1.44
CA ARG A 133 8.69 25.05 2.88
C ARG A 133 9.12 23.80 3.61
N LEU A 134 9.53 23.96 4.87
CA LEU A 134 9.81 22.82 5.73
C LEU A 134 8.52 22.17 6.23
N ARG A 135 7.63 22.98 6.85
CA ARG A 135 6.31 22.55 7.32
C ARG A 135 5.26 23.63 7.08
N VAL A 136 4.04 23.22 6.78
CA VAL A 136 2.89 24.11 6.63
C VAL A 136 1.69 23.56 7.38
N TYR A 137 1.15 24.32 8.33
CA TYR A 137 -0.07 23.97 9.07
C TYR A 137 -1.17 24.98 8.74
N GLY A 138 -2.26 24.55 8.11
CA GLY A 138 -3.37 25.41 7.70
C GLY A 138 -3.66 25.29 6.21
N LEU A 139 -3.69 26.42 5.50
CA LEU A 139 -3.96 26.49 4.07
C LEU A 139 -2.64 26.69 3.30
N ASP A 140 -2.33 25.79 2.38
CA ASP A 140 -1.18 25.87 1.48
C ASP A 140 -1.67 25.99 0.03
N LEU A 141 -1.69 27.20 -0.51
CA LEU A 141 -2.31 27.51 -1.79
C LEU A 141 -1.27 28.07 -2.76
N GLY A 142 -1.19 27.51 -3.98
CA GLY A 142 -0.29 28.05 -4.99
C GLY A 142 -0.22 27.26 -6.29
N VAL A 143 0.79 27.57 -7.11
CA VAL A 143 0.99 26.87 -8.39
C VAL A 143 1.83 25.61 -8.18
N VAL A 144 3.05 25.76 -7.65
CA VAL A 144 3.95 24.65 -7.29
C VAL A 144 4.28 24.72 -5.80
N ASN A 145 3.59 23.94 -4.98
CA ASN A 145 3.82 23.89 -3.54
C ASN A 145 4.71 22.69 -3.20
N ARG A 146 5.89 22.94 -2.63
CA ARG A 146 6.78 21.90 -2.12
C ARG A 146 6.95 22.04 -0.61
N VAL A 147 6.59 21.00 0.14
CA VAL A 147 6.73 20.90 1.59
C VAL A 147 7.67 19.74 1.89
N ARG A 148 8.94 20.03 2.21
CA ARG A 148 9.97 18.99 2.37
C ARG A 148 9.75 18.08 3.56
N GLY A 149 9.09 18.57 4.60
CA GLY A 149 8.67 17.75 5.73
C GLY A 149 7.20 17.37 5.56
N GLY A 150 6.37 17.98 6.40
CA GLY A 150 4.95 17.68 6.36
C GLY A 150 4.05 18.81 6.81
N GLY A 151 2.76 18.56 6.71
CA GLY A 151 1.75 19.53 7.03
C GLY A 151 0.42 18.94 7.47
N TYR A 152 -0.40 19.81 8.04
CA TYR A 152 -1.77 19.52 8.42
C TYR A 152 -2.67 20.61 7.83
N GLY A 153 -3.74 20.21 7.15
CA GLY A 153 -4.78 21.12 6.66
C GLY A 153 -5.15 20.89 5.20
N VAL A 154 -5.24 21.98 4.43
CA VAL A 154 -5.63 21.94 3.01
C VAL A 154 -4.50 22.44 2.14
N GLN A 155 -4.00 21.58 1.26
CA GLN A 155 -3.02 21.93 0.24
C GLN A 155 -3.70 21.92 -1.13
N ALA A 156 -3.60 23.01 -1.88
CA ALA A 156 -4.17 23.13 -3.22
C ALA A 156 -3.20 23.79 -4.21
N GLY A 157 -3.02 23.19 -5.38
CA GLY A 157 -2.24 23.79 -6.44
C GLY A 157 -2.20 23.03 -7.76
N VAL A 158 -1.35 23.45 -8.70
CA VAL A 158 -1.16 22.70 -9.95
C VAL A 158 -0.29 21.47 -9.66
N VAL A 159 0.85 21.69 -9.02
CA VAL A 159 1.72 20.65 -8.52
C VAL A 159 1.85 20.82 -7.02
N VAL A 160 1.50 19.79 -6.27
CA VAL A 160 1.64 19.77 -4.82
C VAL A 160 2.51 18.58 -4.44
N HIS A 161 3.52 18.84 -3.63
CA HIS A 161 4.43 17.84 -3.10
C HIS A 161 4.60 18.10 -1.62
N ALA A 162 4.33 17.08 -0.81
CA ALA A 162 4.72 17.01 0.59
C ALA A 162 5.40 15.67 0.81
N CYS A 163 6.20 15.46 1.86
CA CYS A 163 6.45 14.07 2.24
C CYS A 163 5.24 13.51 2.98
N GLU A 164 4.77 14.28 3.98
CA GLU A 164 3.65 13.92 4.84
C GLU A 164 2.55 14.97 4.78
N TRP A 165 1.31 14.54 4.54
CA TRP A 165 0.16 15.43 4.60
C TRP A 165 -1.01 14.81 5.33
N THR A 166 -1.50 15.51 6.36
CA THR A 166 -2.75 15.16 7.04
C THR A 166 -3.84 16.17 6.67
N GLY A 167 -4.94 15.69 6.08
CA GLY A 167 -6.08 16.53 5.70
C GLY A 167 -6.44 16.36 4.23
N LEU A 168 -6.59 17.47 3.51
CA LEU A 168 -6.95 17.48 2.09
C LEU A 168 -5.74 17.94 1.26
N GLN A 169 -5.34 17.13 0.29
CA GLN A 169 -4.37 17.50 -0.73
C GLN A 169 -5.07 17.48 -2.09
N THR A 170 -5.00 18.56 -2.86
CA THR A 170 -5.64 18.66 -4.17
C THR A 170 -4.74 19.32 -5.21
N GLY A 171 -4.75 18.81 -6.44
CA GLY A 171 -4.07 19.47 -7.55
C GLY A 171 -4.17 18.76 -8.89
N VAL A 172 -3.38 19.20 -9.87
CA VAL A 172 -3.24 18.46 -11.13
C VAL A 172 -2.33 17.25 -10.93
N VAL A 173 -1.19 17.49 -10.27
CA VAL A 173 -0.27 16.45 -9.83
C VAL A 173 -0.11 16.58 -8.32
N THR A 174 -0.36 15.49 -7.61
CA THR A 174 -0.15 15.41 -6.17
C THR A 174 0.89 14.34 -5.87
N LYS A 175 1.90 14.68 -5.08
CA LYS A 175 2.97 13.76 -4.69
C LYS A 175 3.11 13.75 -3.17
N SER A 176 3.16 12.57 -2.58
CA SER A 176 3.45 12.36 -1.16
C SER A 176 4.47 11.25 -0.95
N LEU A 177 5.71 11.56 -1.34
CA LEU A 177 6.82 10.62 -1.37
C LEU A 177 8.14 11.34 -1.05
N ASP A 178 9.07 10.58 -0.52
CA ASP A 178 10.42 11.05 -0.22
C ASP A 178 11.17 11.42 -1.51
N PRO A 179 11.70 12.66 -1.64
CA PRO A 179 12.55 13.02 -2.76
C PRO A 179 13.92 12.33 -2.75
N ALA A 180 14.34 11.71 -1.64
CA ALA A 180 15.56 10.91 -1.58
C ALA A 180 15.40 9.60 -2.36
N GLU A 181 16.32 9.39 -3.31
CA GLU A 181 16.30 8.24 -4.23
C GLU A 181 16.66 6.90 -3.53
N ASP A 182 17.30 6.94 -2.36
CA ASP A 182 17.69 5.74 -1.61
C ASP A 182 16.59 5.29 -0.62
N ARG A 183 15.86 4.23 -0.99
CA ARG A 183 14.83 3.58 -0.16
C ARG A 183 15.35 3.03 1.18
N ASN A 184 16.66 2.92 1.38
CA ASN A 184 17.26 2.43 2.63
C ASN A 184 17.55 3.55 3.65
N GLU A 185 17.59 4.82 3.22
CA GLU A 185 17.81 5.99 4.06
C GLU A 185 16.73 7.07 3.83
N PRO A 186 15.47 6.81 4.22
CA PRO A 186 14.41 7.80 4.08
C PRO A 186 14.72 9.07 4.91
N THR A 187 14.57 10.22 4.27
CA THR A 187 14.71 11.58 4.82
C THR A 187 13.39 12.19 5.30
N CYS A 188 12.27 11.56 4.96
CA CYS A 188 10.95 11.92 5.49
C CYS A 188 9.98 10.73 5.40
N GLY A 189 9.00 10.69 6.30
CA GLY A 189 7.97 9.65 6.35
C GLY A 189 6.66 10.06 5.66
N PHE A 190 5.57 9.48 6.15
CA PHE A 190 4.27 9.14 5.56
C PHE A 190 3.42 10.16 4.79
N GLY A 191 3.36 9.95 3.46
CA GLY A 191 2.14 9.86 2.66
C GLY A 191 0.96 10.82 2.94
N VAL A 192 -0.24 10.42 2.51
CA VAL A 192 -1.46 11.20 2.74
C VAL A 192 -2.37 10.48 3.73
N THR A 193 -2.67 11.13 4.84
CA THR A 193 -3.75 10.73 5.76
C THR A 193 -4.93 11.68 5.60
N GLY A 194 -6.01 11.20 5.00
CA GLY A 194 -7.20 12.00 4.70
C GLY A 194 -7.67 11.84 3.26
N VAL A 195 -7.72 12.94 2.51
CA VAL A 195 -8.24 12.99 1.14
C VAL A 195 -7.17 13.52 0.18
N GLN A 196 -6.90 12.79 -0.90
CA GLN A 196 -6.00 13.19 -1.97
C GLN A 196 -6.75 13.24 -3.30
N LEU A 197 -6.77 14.40 -3.95
CA LEU A 197 -7.48 14.63 -5.22
C LEU A 197 -6.47 15.08 -6.28
N ALA A 198 -6.29 14.30 -7.34
CA ALA A 198 -5.43 14.65 -8.46
C ALA A 198 -6.24 14.68 -9.77
N LEU A 199 -6.11 15.73 -10.56
CA LEU A 199 -6.72 15.76 -11.90
C LEU A 199 -5.98 14.84 -12.87
N ALA A 200 -4.66 14.74 -12.77
CA ALA A 200 -3.81 13.95 -13.66
C ALA A 200 -3.20 12.75 -12.94
N HIS A 201 -2.35 13.02 -11.94
CA HIS A 201 -1.47 12.02 -11.34
C HIS A 201 -1.40 12.17 -9.82
N ALA A 202 -1.68 11.10 -9.10
CA ALA A 202 -1.44 10.99 -7.67
C ALA A 202 -0.34 9.95 -7.43
N GLU A 203 0.66 10.32 -6.63
CA GLU A 203 1.77 9.42 -6.27
C GLU A 203 2.04 9.49 -4.77
N SER A 204 2.03 8.38 -4.05
CA SER A 204 2.30 8.41 -2.60
C SER A 204 2.90 7.11 -2.05
N ASP A 205 3.69 7.20 -0.99
CA ASP A 205 4.17 6.00 -0.29
C ASP A 205 3.03 5.31 0.48
N LEU A 206 2.12 6.10 1.05
CA LEU A 206 1.00 5.58 1.82
C LEU A 206 -0.21 6.50 1.69
N VAL A 207 -1.36 5.93 1.36
CA VAL A 207 -2.66 6.60 1.47
C VAL A 207 -3.45 5.94 2.58
N ARG A 208 -3.80 6.71 3.62
CA ARG A 208 -4.78 6.33 4.64
C ARG A 208 -6.02 7.20 4.49
N GLY A 209 -7.04 6.70 3.78
CA GLY A 209 -8.28 7.44 3.54
C GLY A 209 -8.79 7.29 2.10
N VAL A 210 -9.02 8.41 1.41
CA VAL A 210 -9.60 8.43 0.07
C VAL A 210 -8.67 9.13 -0.92
N GLN A 211 -8.33 8.46 -2.01
CA GLN A 211 -7.58 9.05 -3.11
C GLN A 211 -8.38 8.93 -4.41
N LEU A 212 -8.46 10.05 -5.13
CA LEU A 212 -9.14 10.15 -6.43
C LEU A 212 -8.15 10.76 -7.44
N ALA A 213 -7.81 10.03 -8.48
CA ALA A 213 -6.97 10.52 -9.57
C ALA A 213 -7.69 10.46 -10.92
N GLY A 214 -7.64 11.54 -11.70
CA GLY A 214 -8.32 11.60 -13.00
C GLY A 214 -7.72 10.67 -14.05
N PHE A 215 -6.43 10.33 -13.97
CA PHE A 215 -5.82 9.33 -14.86
C PHE A 215 -5.07 8.25 -14.09
N VAL A 216 -4.06 8.62 -13.31
CA VAL A 216 -3.15 7.66 -12.68
C VAL A 216 -3.08 7.89 -11.17
N ALA A 217 -3.30 6.83 -10.41
CA ALA A 217 -2.99 6.75 -8.99
C ALA A 217 -1.93 5.65 -8.79
N GLU A 218 -0.76 6.03 -8.32
CA GLU A 218 0.39 5.15 -8.11
C GLU A 218 0.85 5.27 -6.67
N ASP A 219 0.60 4.24 -5.86
CA ASP A 219 1.00 4.28 -4.46
C ASP A 219 1.75 3.02 -4.07
N PHE A 220 2.54 3.12 -3.01
CA PHE A 220 3.10 1.91 -2.43
C PHE A 220 2.00 1.19 -1.61
N ASN A 221 1.44 1.83 -0.57
CA ASN A 221 0.33 1.25 0.20
C ASN A 221 -0.94 2.09 0.15
N VAL A 222 -2.09 1.41 0.07
CA VAL A 222 -3.42 2.05 0.21
C VAL A 222 -4.20 1.35 1.32
N VAL A 223 -4.67 2.11 2.29
CA VAL A 223 -5.62 1.70 3.32
C VAL A 223 -6.85 2.60 3.19
N GLY A 224 -7.92 2.07 2.60
CA GLY A 224 -9.14 2.83 2.31
C GLY A 224 -9.57 2.71 0.86
N VAL A 225 -9.77 3.84 0.18
CA VAL A 225 -10.33 3.90 -1.18
C VAL A 225 -9.35 4.58 -2.14
N GLN A 226 -9.02 3.92 -3.24
CA GLN A 226 -8.28 4.50 -4.37
C GLN A 226 -9.12 4.39 -5.65
N LEU A 227 -9.48 5.52 -6.25
CA LEU A 227 -10.14 5.56 -7.56
C LEU A 227 -9.24 6.26 -8.58
N ALA A 228 -9.04 5.64 -9.75
CA ALA A 228 -8.27 6.19 -10.85
C ALA A 228 -9.04 6.14 -12.18
N GLY A 229 -8.92 7.17 -13.01
CA GLY A 229 -9.60 7.18 -14.31
C GLY A 229 -9.05 6.15 -15.31
N VAL A 230 -7.76 5.82 -15.23
CA VAL A 230 -7.11 4.87 -16.16
C VAL A 230 -6.37 3.78 -15.41
N VAL A 231 -5.36 4.14 -14.61
CA VAL A 231 -4.49 3.17 -13.92
C VAL A 231 -4.51 3.43 -12.42
N GLY A 232 -4.88 2.43 -11.65
CA GLY A 232 -4.65 2.39 -10.21
C GLY A 232 -3.60 1.33 -9.90
N ARG A 233 -2.50 1.71 -9.26
CA ARG A 233 -1.36 0.84 -8.98
C ARG A 233 -1.00 0.91 -7.49
N SER A 234 -0.84 -0.26 -6.87
CA SER A 234 -0.39 -0.40 -5.48
C SER A 234 0.78 -1.39 -5.37
N GLU A 235 2.01 -0.89 -5.20
CA GLU A 235 3.27 -1.68 -5.22
C GLU A 235 3.58 -2.45 -3.94
N GLY A 236 3.11 -1.95 -2.81
CA GLY A 236 3.05 -2.69 -1.56
C GLY A 236 1.73 -3.43 -1.52
N GLY A 237 0.69 -2.82 -0.97
CA GLY A 237 -0.57 -3.52 -0.76
C GLY A 237 -1.78 -2.61 -0.71
N LEU A 238 -2.92 -3.21 -1.01
CA LEU A 238 -4.23 -2.58 -0.93
C LEU A 238 -5.01 -3.26 0.21
N ASP A 239 -5.50 -2.47 1.16
CA ASP A 239 -6.48 -2.90 2.16
C ASP A 239 -7.71 -1.99 2.07
N GLY A 240 -8.73 -2.45 1.34
CA GLY A 240 -9.96 -1.70 1.09
C GLY A 240 -10.48 -1.84 -0.34
N VAL A 241 -10.74 -0.71 -1.01
CA VAL A 241 -11.34 -0.64 -2.34
C VAL A 241 -10.41 0.07 -3.32
N GLN A 242 -10.09 -0.59 -4.42
CA GLN A 242 -9.42 0.01 -5.57
C GLN A 242 -10.32 -0.07 -6.79
N ALA A 243 -10.51 1.02 -7.51
CA ALA A 243 -11.17 1.02 -8.81
C ALA A 243 -10.40 1.82 -9.84
N ALA A 244 -10.20 1.27 -11.03
CA ALA A 244 -9.52 1.94 -12.13
C ALA A 244 -10.28 1.74 -13.45
N GLY A 245 -10.32 2.77 -14.30
CA GLY A 245 -11.06 2.68 -15.58
C GLY A 245 -10.48 1.69 -16.58
N VAL A 246 -9.18 1.37 -16.51
CA VAL A 246 -8.55 0.38 -17.39
C VAL A 246 -7.86 -0.72 -16.60
N VAL A 247 -6.84 -0.36 -15.81
CA VAL A 247 -6.00 -1.33 -15.09
C VAL A 247 -6.02 -1.04 -13.60
N ALA A 248 -6.49 -1.99 -12.81
CA ALA A 248 -6.29 -2.02 -11.37
C ALA A 248 -5.21 -3.05 -11.05
N TRP A 249 -4.06 -2.60 -10.57
CA TRP A 249 -2.94 -3.46 -10.22
C TRP A 249 -2.59 -3.28 -8.75
N SER A 250 -2.38 -4.40 -8.06
CA SER A 250 -1.86 -4.41 -6.70
C SER A 250 -0.99 -5.64 -6.51
N GLU A 251 0.11 -5.52 -5.79
CA GLU A 251 0.87 -6.69 -5.37
C GLU A 251 -0.02 -7.60 -4.51
N TRP A 252 -0.70 -7.04 -3.52
CA TRP A 252 -1.38 -7.86 -2.53
C TRP A 252 -2.72 -7.26 -2.08
N PRO A 253 -3.77 -7.37 -2.94
CA PRO A 253 -5.07 -6.81 -2.64
C PRO A 253 -5.87 -7.60 -1.60
N ARG A 254 -6.26 -6.90 -0.53
CA ARG A 254 -7.30 -7.26 0.43
C ARG A 254 -8.53 -6.39 0.23
N GLY A 255 -9.67 -7.02 -0.04
CA GLY A 255 -10.94 -6.31 -0.23
C GLY A 255 -11.44 -6.37 -1.67
N LEU A 256 -11.83 -5.23 -2.24
CA LEU A 256 -12.44 -5.15 -3.57
C LEU A 256 -11.51 -4.43 -4.55
N GLN A 257 -11.15 -5.11 -5.65
CA GLN A 257 -10.37 -4.55 -6.74
C GLN A 257 -11.19 -4.57 -8.03
N VAL A 258 -11.41 -3.40 -8.62
CA VAL A 258 -12.21 -3.22 -9.83
C VAL A 258 -11.38 -2.59 -10.95
N GLY A 259 -11.17 -3.32 -12.04
CA GLY A 259 -10.48 -2.82 -13.23
C GLY A 259 -11.43 -2.79 -14.41
N GLY A 260 -11.63 -1.64 -15.06
CA GLY A 260 -12.57 -1.55 -16.18
C GLY A 260 -12.22 -2.52 -17.32
N VAL A 261 -10.93 -2.83 -17.52
CA VAL A 261 -10.49 -3.88 -18.45
C VAL A 261 -9.83 -5.03 -17.70
N VAL A 262 -8.81 -4.74 -16.88
CA VAL A 262 -8.02 -5.77 -16.20
C VAL A 262 -7.81 -5.45 -14.72
N SER A 263 -7.95 -6.46 -13.89
CA SER A 263 -7.50 -6.44 -12.48
C SER A 263 -6.36 -7.43 -12.28
N VAL A 264 -5.27 -7.01 -11.64
CA VAL A 264 -4.07 -7.82 -11.41
C VAL A 264 -3.73 -7.84 -9.92
N ALA A 265 -3.55 -9.05 -9.40
CA ALA A 265 -2.97 -9.34 -8.10
C ALA A 265 -1.62 -10.05 -8.35
N ASN A 266 -0.50 -9.34 -8.18
CA ASN A 266 0.79 -9.90 -8.56
C ASN A 266 1.28 -10.95 -7.55
N TRP A 267 1.22 -10.65 -6.25
CA TRP A 267 1.57 -11.57 -5.18
C TRP A 267 0.38 -12.48 -4.82
N ARG A 268 -0.63 -11.96 -4.11
CA ARG A 268 -1.77 -12.75 -3.62
C ARG A 268 -3.07 -11.96 -3.62
N LEU A 269 -4.17 -12.61 -3.99
CA LEU A 269 -5.51 -12.06 -3.80
C LEU A 269 -6.14 -12.57 -2.49
N ALA A 270 -6.73 -11.64 -1.73
CA ALA A 270 -7.59 -11.93 -0.58
C ALA A 270 -8.86 -11.06 -0.64
N GLY A 271 -9.82 -11.44 -1.49
CA GLY A 271 -11.02 -10.64 -1.72
C GLY A 271 -11.67 -10.87 -3.07
N VAL A 272 -12.23 -9.82 -3.66
CA VAL A 272 -12.93 -9.87 -4.94
C VAL A 272 -12.17 -9.06 -5.99
N GLN A 273 -11.84 -9.70 -7.11
CA GLN A 273 -11.46 -9.01 -8.33
C GLN A 273 -12.65 -8.98 -9.28
N LEU A 274 -13.00 -7.79 -9.74
CA LEU A 274 -14.03 -7.57 -10.74
C LEU A 274 -13.39 -6.84 -11.92
N SER A 275 -13.60 -7.32 -13.14
CA SER A 275 -13.13 -6.62 -14.32
C SER A 275 -13.99 -6.80 -15.55
N GLY A 276 -13.86 -5.86 -16.50
CA GLY A 276 -14.55 -5.97 -17.78
C GLY A 276 -14.05 -7.16 -18.59
N VAL A 277 -12.74 -7.40 -18.67
CA VAL A 277 -12.16 -8.44 -19.55
C VAL A 277 -11.46 -9.53 -18.76
N ALA A 278 -10.49 -9.18 -17.90
CA ALA A 278 -9.61 -10.17 -17.30
C ALA A 278 -9.25 -9.91 -15.83
N ASN A 279 -9.35 -10.93 -14.99
CA ASN A 279 -8.70 -10.94 -13.67
C ASN A 279 -7.52 -11.90 -13.67
N VAL A 280 -6.40 -11.47 -13.09
CA VAL A 280 -5.15 -12.24 -13.06
C VAL A 280 -4.58 -12.26 -11.65
N ALA A 281 -4.24 -13.44 -11.15
CA ALA A 281 -3.47 -13.65 -9.92
C ALA A 281 -2.22 -14.51 -10.19
N LEU A 282 -1.02 -13.95 -10.02
CA LEU A 282 0.19 -14.51 -10.62
C LEU A 282 0.99 -15.47 -9.74
N GLN A 283 1.22 -15.14 -8.46
CA GLN A 283 2.22 -15.89 -7.67
C GLN A 283 1.61 -16.85 -6.65
N HIS A 284 0.79 -16.35 -5.74
CA HIS A 284 0.21 -17.08 -4.61
C HIS A 284 -1.31 -17.30 -4.76
N PRO A 285 -1.92 -18.12 -3.88
CA PRO A 285 -3.33 -18.46 -4.00
C PRO A 285 -4.26 -17.25 -4.01
N ALA A 286 -5.16 -17.23 -4.97
CA ALA A 286 -6.30 -16.32 -5.02
C ALA A 286 -7.40 -16.82 -4.08
N ASN A 287 -7.48 -16.22 -2.90
CA ASN A 287 -8.51 -16.53 -1.91
C ASN A 287 -9.67 -15.55 -2.07
N GLY A 288 -10.79 -16.01 -2.60
CA GLY A 288 -11.99 -15.19 -2.82
C GLY A 288 -12.59 -15.39 -4.20
N ALA A 289 -13.01 -14.30 -4.86
CA ALA A 289 -13.73 -14.36 -6.14
C ALA A 289 -13.03 -13.58 -7.25
N GLN A 290 -12.98 -14.13 -8.45
CA GLN A 290 -12.60 -13.43 -9.67
C GLN A 290 -13.79 -13.45 -10.62
N ILE A 291 -14.32 -12.28 -10.97
CA ILE A 291 -15.49 -12.11 -11.83
C ILE A 291 -15.11 -11.21 -13.00
N SER A 292 -15.17 -11.75 -14.21
CA SER A 292 -14.91 -11.01 -15.44
C SER A 292 -15.86 -11.45 -16.55
N SER A 293 -15.98 -10.66 -17.60
CA SER A 293 -16.78 -11.12 -18.76
C SER A 293 -16.10 -12.28 -19.47
N THR A 294 -14.77 -12.24 -19.62
CA THR A 294 -14.08 -13.09 -20.59
C THR A 294 -13.16 -14.09 -19.91
N PHE A 295 -12.20 -13.62 -19.10
CA PHE A 295 -11.07 -14.45 -18.68
C PHE A 295 -10.74 -14.29 -17.19
N ASN A 296 -10.52 -15.39 -16.49
CA ASN A 296 -9.89 -15.38 -15.17
C ASN A 296 -8.71 -16.34 -15.16
N TYR A 297 -7.60 -15.90 -14.56
CA TYR A 297 -6.42 -16.71 -14.33
C TYR A 297 -5.96 -16.60 -12.89
N ALA A 298 -5.61 -17.74 -12.30
CA ALA A 298 -4.84 -17.81 -11.08
C ALA A 298 -4.00 -19.09 -11.04
N ARG A 299 -2.78 -19.06 -10.49
CA ARG A 299 -2.03 -20.32 -10.27
C ARG A 299 -2.79 -21.26 -9.34
N CYS A 300 -3.31 -20.72 -8.24
CA CYS A 300 -4.19 -21.46 -7.36
C CYS A 300 -5.42 -20.67 -6.96
N VAL A 301 -6.60 -21.28 -7.02
CA VAL A 301 -7.87 -20.67 -6.62
C VAL A 301 -8.38 -21.32 -5.35
N ARG A 302 -8.71 -20.51 -4.34
CA ARG A 302 -9.54 -20.89 -3.21
C ARG A 302 -10.80 -20.03 -3.18
N GLY A 303 -11.85 -20.47 -3.87
CA GLY A 303 -13.10 -19.71 -3.96
C GLY A 303 -13.78 -19.84 -5.33
N LEU A 304 -14.13 -18.72 -5.95
CA LEU A 304 -14.99 -18.67 -7.13
C LEU A 304 -14.28 -18.00 -8.31
N GLN A 305 -14.41 -18.56 -9.51
CA GLN A 305 -14.13 -17.86 -10.77
C GLN A 305 -15.39 -17.84 -11.64
N VAL A 306 -15.74 -16.67 -12.18
CA VAL A 306 -16.85 -16.48 -13.11
C VAL A 306 -16.38 -15.69 -14.32
N GLY A 307 -16.52 -16.28 -15.50
CA GLY A 307 -16.15 -15.70 -16.78
C GLY A 307 -16.30 -16.72 -17.90
N LEU A 308 -16.23 -16.32 -19.17
CA LEU A 308 -16.32 -17.28 -20.29
C LEU A 308 -15.24 -18.36 -20.21
N ILE A 309 -14.03 -17.98 -19.81
CA ILE A 309 -12.86 -18.83 -19.70
C ILE A 309 -12.25 -18.65 -18.30
N ASN A 310 -12.22 -19.72 -17.52
CA ASN A 310 -11.58 -19.74 -16.20
C ASN A 310 -10.41 -20.72 -16.22
N VAL A 311 -9.24 -20.27 -15.80
CA VAL A 311 -8.01 -21.06 -15.80
C VAL A 311 -7.39 -21.04 -14.42
N ALA A 312 -7.08 -22.23 -13.91
CA ALA A 312 -6.24 -22.41 -12.75
C ALA A 312 -5.30 -23.61 -12.88
N GLU A 313 -4.11 -23.56 -12.29
CA GLU A 313 -3.27 -24.77 -12.21
C GLU A 313 -3.82 -25.74 -11.17
N ARG A 314 -4.33 -25.19 -10.06
CA ARG A 314 -5.01 -25.91 -8.98
C ARG A 314 -6.21 -25.12 -8.48
N ALA A 315 -7.26 -25.82 -8.09
CA ALA A 315 -8.47 -25.18 -7.54
C ALA A 315 -9.05 -25.96 -6.36
N ALA A 316 -9.32 -25.23 -5.28
CA ALA A 316 -10.20 -25.60 -4.17
C ALA A 316 -11.41 -24.63 -4.20
N GLY A 317 -12.37 -24.89 -5.09
CA GLY A 317 -13.36 -23.89 -5.44
C GLY A 317 -14.25 -24.26 -6.60
N VAL A 318 -15.03 -23.28 -7.06
CA VAL A 318 -15.96 -23.43 -8.19
C VAL A 318 -15.52 -22.51 -9.32
N GLN A 319 -15.52 -23.02 -10.54
CA GLN A 319 -15.41 -22.20 -11.75
C GLN A 319 -16.71 -22.32 -12.54
N LEU A 320 -17.25 -21.17 -12.97
CA LEU A 320 -18.45 -21.04 -13.78
C LEU A 320 -18.11 -20.32 -15.07
N GLY A 321 -18.24 -21.02 -16.20
CA GLY A 321 -17.80 -20.51 -17.50
C GLY A 321 -18.01 -21.50 -18.63
N LEU A 322 -17.96 -21.03 -19.87
CA LEU A 322 -18.05 -21.92 -21.04
C LEU A 322 -16.87 -22.91 -21.06
N ILE A 323 -15.69 -22.44 -20.67
CA ILE A 323 -14.46 -23.24 -20.61
C ILE A 323 -13.83 -23.08 -19.23
N ASN A 324 -13.76 -24.16 -18.46
CA ASN A 324 -13.13 -24.16 -17.14
C ASN A 324 -11.95 -25.13 -17.13
N ILE A 325 -10.76 -24.64 -16.85
CA ILE A 325 -9.51 -25.40 -16.87
C ILE A 325 -8.93 -25.44 -15.46
N VAL A 326 -8.67 -26.66 -14.95
CA VAL A 326 -7.93 -26.90 -13.70
C VAL A 326 -6.81 -27.89 -13.99
N GLY A 327 -5.57 -27.41 -14.06
CA GLY A 327 -4.41 -28.20 -14.48
C GLY A 327 -4.64 -28.78 -15.88
N ARG A 328 -4.69 -30.11 -15.99
CA ARG A 328 -4.99 -30.81 -17.27
C ARG A 328 -6.48 -31.05 -17.52
N ARG A 329 -7.35 -30.74 -16.56
CA ARG A 329 -8.78 -31.02 -16.63
C ARG A 329 -9.51 -29.85 -17.28
N VAL A 330 -10.31 -30.13 -18.30
CA VAL A 330 -11.19 -29.16 -18.95
C VAL A 330 -12.64 -29.59 -18.73
N MET A 331 -13.49 -28.67 -18.24
CA MET A 331 -14.91 -28.91 -17.98
C MET A 331 -15.76 -27.74 -18.49
N PRO A 332 -16.88 -28.02 -19.21
CA PRO A 332 -17.80 -26.98 -19.63
C PRO A 332 -18.76 -26.58 -18.51
N VAL A 333 -19.22 -25.32 -18.53
CA VAL A 333 -20.25 -24.73 -17.65
C VAL A 333 -19.86 -24.66 -16.17
N LEU A 334 -19.61 -25.79 -15.53
CA LEU A 334 -19.32 -25.93 -14.11
C LEU A 334 -18.10 -26.82 -13.90
N ASN A 335 -17.18 -26.36 -13.05
CA ASN A 335 -16.03 -27.15 -12.61
C ASN A 335 -15.83 -26.98 -11.11
N VAL A 336 -15.84 -28.09 -10.36
CA VAL A 336 -15.61 -28.10 -8.92
C VAL A 336 -14.21 -28.66 -8.64
N GLY A 337 -13.35 -27.81 -8.10
CA GLY A 337 -11.98 -28.13 -7.69
C GLY A 337 -11.92 -28.53 -6.22
N THR A 338 -11.26 -29.65 -5.94
CA THR A 338 -10.97 -30.14 -4.58
C THR A 338 -9.47 -30.24 -4.30
N GLN A 339 -8.63 -29.70 -5.19
CA GLN A 339 -7.19 -29.78 -5.10
C GLN A 339 -6.66 -28.76 -4.09
N ARG A 340 -5.71 -29.19 -3.25
CA ARG A 340 -5.09 -28.28 -2.28
C ARG A 340 -4.13 -27.31 -2.99
N CYS A 341 -4.31 -26.02 -2.72
CA CYS A 341 -3.27 -25.02 -2.94
C CYS A 341 -2.19 -25.20 -1.88
N ALA A 342 -0.95 -25.45 -2.32
CA ALA A 342 0.21 -25.28 -1.46
C ALA A 342 0.47 -23.77 -1.29
N TRP A 343 1.03 -23.38 -0.14
CA TRP A 343 1.33 -21.99 0.20
C TRP A 343 2.64 -21.55 -0.43
#